data_AF-A0A2U3GVL0-F1
#
_entry.id   AF-A0A2U3GVL0-F1
#
_cell.length_a   1.000
_cell.length_b   1.000
_cell.length_c   1.000
_cell.angle_alpha   90.00
_cell.angle_beta   90.00
_cell.angle_gamma   90.00
#
_symmetry.space_group_name_H-M   'P 1'
#
loop_
_entity.id
_entity.type
_entity.pdbx_description
1 polymer ?
#
loop_
_entity_poly.entity_id
_entity_poly.type
_entity_poly.pdbx_seq_one_letter_code
_entity_poly.pdbx_strand_id
1 'polypeptide(L)'
;MTLGEKLEQAVTERPDSRAPARVLQRLTGVPEHPEKQSLPVNWAMHFGQAALLGVLRSVMAQAELCGPAASAKFTVVRLTNDQILGNATGVGAPPRTWPRRERVVGVLHKAVYALTTGAVADALAARGGPGPGQRHAALRVGRRPGVGPLPHGAAHGR
;
A
#
# COMPACT_ATOMS: atom_id res chain seq x y z
N MET A 1 -10.36 -4.69 -11.03
CA MET A 1 -11.04 -3.38 -10.89
C MET A 1 -11.74 -3.29 -9.56
N THR A 2 -11.50 -2.18 -8.89
CA THR A 2 -12.17 -1.72 -7.67
C THR A 2 -13.32 -0.75 -8.02
N LEU A 3 -14.20 -0.47 -7.05
CA LEU A 3 -15.29 0.50 -7.23
C LEU A 3 -14.77 1.90 -7.54
N GLY A 4 -13.70 2.35 -6.87
CA GLY A 4 -13.12 3.66 -7.12
C GLY A 4 -12.56 3.81 -8.54
N GLU A 5 -11.91 2.77 -9.07
CA GLU A 5 -11.44 2.76 -10.46
C GLU A 5 -12.62 2.80 -11.43
N LYS A 6 -13.72 2.09 -11.16
CA LYS A 6 -14.92 2.14 -12.00
C LYS A 6 -15.56 3.52 -12.02
N LEU A 7 -15.60 4.21 -10.88
CA LEU A 7 -16.08 5.60 -10.80
C LEU A 7 -15.18 6.56 -11.57
N GLU A 8 -13.85 6.43 -11.43
CA GLU A 8 -12.89 7.24 -12.19
C GLU A 8 -13.04 7.01 -13.69
N GLN A 9 -13.15 5.76 -14.13
CA GLN A 9 -13.31 5.39 -15.53
C GLN A 9 -14.61 5.92 -16.13
N ALA A 10 -15.70 5.95 -15.35
CA ALA A 10 -16.96 6.53 -15.78
C ALA A 10 -16.86 8.04 -16.03
N VAL A 11 -16.01 8.75 -15.28
CA VAL A 11 -15.79 10.21 -15.44
C VAL A 11 -14.74 10.51 -16.50
N THR A 12 -13.73 9.65 -16.64
CA THR A 12 -12.55 9.89 -17.48
C THR A 12 -12.60 9.23 -18.85
N GLU A 13 -13.62 8.39 -19.06
CA GLU A 13 -13.82 7.51 -20.22
C GLU A 13 -12.63 6.58 -20.47
N ARG A 14 -11.83 6.32 -19.43
CA ARG A 14 -10.66 5.44 -19.53
C ARG A 14 -11.11 3.98 -19.64
N PRO A 15 -10.55 3.19 -20.57
CA PRO A 15 -10.89 1.78 -20.69
C PRO A 15 -10.47 0.97 -19.46
N ASP A 16 -11.02 -0.23 -19.35
CA ASP A 16 -10.69 -1.19 -18.31
C ASP A 16 -9.21 -1.57 -18.31
N SER A 17 -8.53 -1.38 -17.16
CA SER A 17 -7.15 -1.80 -17.00
C SER A 17 -7.05 -3.30 -16.69
N ARG A 18 -6.38 -4.03 -17.56
CA ARG A 18 -6.16 -5.49 -17.43
C ARG A 18 -4.72 -5.83 -17.05
N ALA A 19 -3.91 -4.81 -16.75
CA ALA A 19 -2.52 -4.96 -16.37
C ALA A 19 -2.33 -5.83 -15.10
N PRO A 20 -3.14 -5.72 -14.03
CA PRO A 20 -2.95 -6.55 -12.83
C PRO A 20 -3.07 -8.04 -13.11
N ALA A 21 -4.03 -8.45 -13.96
CA ALA A 21 -4.16 -9.85 -14.36
C ALA A 21 -2.89 -10.37 -15.06
N ARG A 22 -2.35 -9.61 -16.02
CA ARG A 22 -1.11 -9.98 -16.74
C ARG A 22 0.10 -10.04 -15.82
N VAL A 23 0.21 -9.10 -14.88
CA VAL A 23 1.28 -9.12 -13.87
C VAL A 23 1.19 -10.42 -13.07
N LEU A 24 0.00 -10.79 -12.58
CA LEU A 24 -0.16 -12.03 -11.81
C LEU A 24 0.14 -13.27 -12.65
N GLN A 25 -0.32 -13.32 -13.90
CA GLN A 25 -0.04 -14.44 -14.83
C GLN A 25 1.47 -14.62 -15.07
N ARG A 26 2.21 -13.53 -15.32
CA ARG A 26 3.66 -13.60 -15.49
C ARG A 26 4.40 -13.97 -14.21
N LEU A 27 3.94 -13.51 -13.05
CA LEU A 27 4.53 -13.90 -11.77
C LEU A 27 4.32 -15.38 -11.45
N THR A 28 3.21 -15.97 -11.88
CA THR A 28 2.86 -17.37 -11.58
C THR A 28 3.17 -18.33 -12.72
N GLY A 29 3.67 -17.85 -13.86
CA GLY A 29 3.95 -18.66 -15.04
C GLY A 29 2.70 -19.15 -15.78
N VAL A 30 1.52 -18.61 -15.47
CA VAL A 30 0.27 -18.97 -16.14
C VAL A 30 0.21 -18.31 -17.52
N PRO A 31 -0.14 -19.03 -18.60
CA PRO A 31 -0.23 -18.45 -19.94
C PRO A 31 -1.16 -17.24 -20.03
N GLU A 32 -0.72 -16.22 -20.77
CA GLU A 32 -1.56 -15.07 -21.12
C GLU A 32 -2.45 -15.43 -22.31
N HIS A 33 -3.76 -15.15 -22.20
CA HIS A 33 -4.69 -15.27 -23.32
C HIS A 33 -5.14 -13.86 -23.75
N PRO A 34 -4.71 -13.38 -24.93
CA PRO A 34 -5.05 -12.03 -25.40
C PRO A 34 -6.57 -11.80 -25.48
N GLU A 35 -7.29 -12.84 -25.91
CA GLU A 35 -8.73 -12.79 -26.18
C GLU A 35 -9.62 -13.12 -24.97
N LYS A 36 -9.11 -13.91 -24.02
CA LYS A 36 -9.84 -14.32 -22.82
C LYS A 36 -9.12 -13.83 -21.57
N GLN A 37 -9.41 -12.60 -21.18
CA GLN A 37 -8.79 -11.98 -20.01
C GLN A 37 -9.65 -12.23 -18.77
N SER A 38 -9.09 -12.96 -17.81
CA SER A 38 -9.81 -13.44 -16.62
C SER A 38 -10.03 -12.33 -15.58
N LEU A 39 -11.29 -11.90 -15.42
CA LEU A 39 -11.69 -10.97 -14.34
C LEU A 39 -11.34 -11.50 -12.94
N PRO A 40 -11.55 -12.80 -12.62
CA PRO A 40 -11.11 -13.38 -11.35
C PRO A 40 -9.61 -13.19 -11.09
N VAL A 41 -8.75 -13.38 -12.10
CA VAL A 41 -7.30 -13.19 -11.96
C VAL A 41 -6.96 -11.71 -11.72
N ASN A 42 -7.68 -10.80 -12.38
CA ASN A 42 -7.54 -9.37 -12.13
C ASN A 42 -7.89 -9.03 -10.68
N TRP A 43 -9.01 -9.55 -10.17
CA TRP A 43 -9.42 -9.34 -8.77
C TRP A 43 -8.46 -9.97 -7.78
N ALA A 44 -7.99 -11.19 -8.04
CA ALA A 44 -7.01 -11.87 -7.21
C ALA A 44 -5.75 -11.01 -7.03
N MET A 45 -5.24 -10.41 -8.11
CA MET A 45 -4.10 -9.51 -8.01
C MET A 45 -4.43 -8.24 -7.20
N HIS A 46 -5.55 -7.58 -7.50
CA HIS A 46 -5.94 -6.35 -6.79
C HIS A 46 -6.11 -6.58 -5.29
N PHE A 47 -6.92 -7.57 -4.91
CA PHE A 47 -7.21 -7.85 -3.50
C PHE A 47 -6.01 -8.50 -2.80
N GLY A 48 -5.24 -9.35 -3.48
CA GLY A 48 -4.02 -9.93 -2.94
C GLY A 48 -2.98 -8.86 -2.59
N GLN A 49 -2.72 -7.91 -3.50
CA GLN A 49 -1.83 -6.79 -3.23
C GLN A 49 -2.38 -5.85 -2.14
N ALA A 50 -3.70 -5.62 -2.12
CA ALA A 50 -4.34 -4.83 -1.07
C ALA A 50 -4.25 -5.50 0.31
N ALA A 51 -4.38 -6.82 0.40
CA ALA A 51 -4.24 -7.55 1.65
C ALA A 51 -2.77 -7.54 2.12
N LEU A 52 -1.84 -7.90 1.22
CA LEU A 52 -0.41 -7.96 1.52
C LEU A 52 0.12 -6.61 2.04
N LEU A 53 -0.16 -5.53 1.33
CA LEU A 53 0.30 -4.20 1.74
C LEU A 53 -0.56 -3.62 2.88
N GLY A 54 -1.80 -4.07 3.05
CA GLY A 54 -2.61 -3.77 4.22
C GLY A 54 -1.98 -4.31 5.51
N VAL A 55 -1.43 -5.52 5.49
CA VAL A 55 -0.65 -6.08 6.60
C VAL A 55 0.56 -5.20 6.90
N LEU A 56 1.32 -4.80 5.88
CA LEU A 56 2.45 -3.88 6.06
C LEU A 56 2.00 -2.55 6.69
N ARG A 57 0.87 -1.97 6.25
CA ARG A 57 0.33 -0.73 6.83
C ARG A 57 -0.12 -0.91 8.27
N SER A 58 -0.64 -2.09 8.63
CA SER A 58 -0.96 -2.45 10.00
C SER A 58 0.29 -2.53 10.88
N VAL A 59 1.36 -3.18 10.39
CA VAL A 59 2.66 -3.20 11.09
C VAL A 59 3.20 -1.78 11.29
N MET A 60 3.09 -0.91 10.28
CA MET A 60 3.44 0.50 10.43
C MET A 60 2.65 1.18 11.56
N ALA A 61 1.33 0.98 11.63
CA ALA A 61 0.48 1.54 12.68
C ALA A 61 0.87 1.03 14.08
N GLN A 62 1.11 -0.28 14.21
CA GLN A 62 1.54 -0.91 15.46
C GLN A 62 2.94 -0.43 15.89
N ALA A 63 3.78 -0.04 14.93
CA ALA A 63 5.05 0.63 15.15
C ALA A 63 4.94 2.16 15.23
N GLU A 64 3.71 2.68 15.41
CA GLU A 64 3.39 4.11 15.63
C GLU A 64 3.70 5.04 14.46
N LEU A 65 3.91 4.48 13.28
CA LEU A 65 3.86 5.23 12.03
C LEU A 65 2.38 5.42 11.66
N CYS A 66 1.74 6.38 12.33
CA CYS A 66 0.32 6.71 12.18
C CYS A 66 0.11 8.11 11.55
N GLY A 67 -1.12 8.36 11.15
CA GLY A 67 -1.58 9.66 10.66
C GLY A 67 -1.19 9.97 9.20
N PRO A 68 -1.51 11.18 8.72
CA PRO A 68 -1.39 11.54 7.30
C PRO A 68 0.04 11.41 6.76
N ALA A 69 1.05 11.76 7.56
CA ALA A 69 2.45 11.65 7.16
C ALA A 69 2.88 10.19 6.97
N ALA A 70 2.40 9.26 7.81
CA ALA A 70 2.67 7.84 7.63
C ALA A 70 1.95 7.28 6.40
N SER A 71 0.70 7.71 6.17
CA SER A 71 -0.05 7.33 4.96
C SER A 71 0.59 7.89 3.68
N ALA A 72 1.22 9.06 3.71
CA ALA A 72 2.01 9.58 2.60
C ALA A 72 3.24 8.69 2.30
N LYS A 73 3.98 8.28 3.34
CA LYS A 73 5.10 7.31 3.19
C LYS A 73 4.60 5.99 2.63
N PHE A 74 3.48 5.47 3.13
CA PHE A 74 2.88 4.24 2.64
C PHE A 74 2.37 4.35 1.19
N THR A 75 1.91 5.53 0.76
CA THR A 75 1.57 5.79 -0.65
C THR A 75 2.79 5.58 -1.56
N VAL A 76 3.97 6.06 -1.14
CA VAL A 76 5.22 5.82 -1.89
C VAL A 76 5.54 4.33 -1.95
N VAL A 77 5.45 3.61 -0.82
CA VAL A 77 5.64 2.15 -0.79
C VAL A 77 4.68 1.45 -1.76
N ARG A 78 3.40 1.82 -1.72
CA ARG A 78 2.36 1.25 -2.58
C ARG A 78 2.65 1.48 -4.06
N LEU A 79 3.08 2.70 -4.42
CA LEU A 79 3.45 3.05 -5.80
C LEU A 79 4.69 2.29 -6.25
N THR A 80 5.73 2.24 -5.43
CA THR A 80 6.97 1.55 -5.74
C THR A 80 6.74 0.06 -5.93
N ASN A 81 5.90 -0.58 -5.10
CA ASN A 81 5.51 -1.98 -5.29
C ASN A 81 4.88 -2.25 -6.66
N ASP A 82 3.88 -1.43 -7.06
CA ASP A 82 3.26 -1.58 -8.38
C ASP A 82 4.26 -1.39 -9.51
N GLN A 83 5.17 -0.44 -9.36
CA GLN A 83 6.17 -0.17 -10.38
C GLN A 83 7.19 -1.31 -10.51
N ILE A 84 7.60 -1.89 -9.38
CA ILE A 84 8.49 -3.06 -9.36
C ILE A 84 7.80 -4.23 -10.06
N LEU A 85 6.59 -4.60 -9.65
CA LEU A 85 5.90 -5.76 -10.22
C LEU A 85 5.59 -5.56 -11.71
N GLY A 86 5.11 -4.37 -12.08
CA GLY A 86 4.84 -4.03 -13.47
C GLY A 86 6.10 -4.09 -14.34
N ASN A 87 7.21 -3.50 -13.90
CA ASN A 87 8.45 -3.47 -14.68
C ASN A 87 9.14 -4.83 -14.71
N ALA A 88 9.22 -5.53 -13.58
CA ALA A 88 9.90 -6.83 -13.49
C ALA A 88 9.19 -7.89 -14.34
N THR A 89 7.87 -7.79 -14.50
CA THR A 89 7.10 -8.67 -15.39
C THR A 89 7.07 -8.18 -16.83
N GLY A 90 7.55 -6.97 -17.13
CA GLY A 90 7.46 -6.37 -18.46
C GLY A 90 6.02 -6.02 -18.90
N VAL A 91 5.06 -5.99 -17.98
CA VAL A 91 3.68 -5.54 -18.24
C VAL A 91 3.56 -4.02 -18.13
N GLY A 92 4.38 -3.43 -17.25
CA GLY A 92 4.47 -1.99 -17.06
C GLY A 92 5.60 -1.37 -17.87
N ALA A 93 5.62 -0.04 -17.84
CA ALA A 93 6.74 0.76 -18.32
C ALA A 93 7.21 1.70 -17.20
N PRO A 94 8.45 2.22 -17.23
CA PRO A 94 8.94 3.18 -16.25
C PRO A 94 7.99 4.39 -16.11
N PRO A 95 7.76 4.94 -14.91
CA PRO A 95 6.74 5.98 -14.70
C PRO A 95 6.96 7.23 -15.57
N ARG A 96 8.22 7.48 -15.92
CA ARG A 96 8.69 8.63 -16.71
C ARG A 96 8.12 8.61 -18.13
N THR A 97 7.83 7.42 -18.68
CA THR A 97 7.33 7.25 -20.05
C THR A 97 5.81 7.34 -20.14
N TRP A 98 5.11 7.39 -19.01
CA TRP A 98 3.64 7.41 -18.99
C TRP A 98 3.07 8.80 -19.30
N PRO A 99 1.88 8.87 -19.92
CA PRO A 99 1.12 10.11 -20.00
C PRO A 99 0.90 10.73 -18.62
N ARG A 100 0.97 12.06 -18.52
CA ARG A 100 0.82 12.79 -17.24
C ARG A 100 -0.48 12.44 -16.52
N ARG A 101 -1.60 12.36 -17.26
CA ARG A 101 -2.92 12.01 -16.72
C ARG A 101 -2.91 10.65 -16.03
N GLU A 102 -2.34 9.63 -16.67
CA GLU A 102 -2.26 8.28 -16.11
C GLU A 102 -1.39 8.23 -14.85
N ARG A 103 -0.31 9.02 -14.82
CA ARG A 103 0.53 9.15 -13.63
C ARG A 103 -0.26 9.76 -12.46
N VAL A 104 -1.02 10.83 -12.71
CA VAL A 104 -1.83 11.51 -11.68
C VAL A 104 -2.92 10.58 -11.15
N VAL A 105 -3.68 9.94 -12.04
CA VAL A 105 -4.73 8.97 -11.68
C VAL A 105 -4.14 7.82 -10.86
N GLY A 106 -2.99 7.29 -11.30
CA GLY A 106 -2.24 6.27 -10.57
C GLY A 106 -1.92 6.71 -9.14
N VAL A 107 -1.29 7.88 -8.96
CA VAL A 107 -0.96 8.42 -7.64
C VAL A 107 -2.22 8.61 -6.79
N LEU A 108 -3.29 9.18 -7.37
CA LEU A 108 -4.54 9.42 -6.65
C LEU A 108 -5.15 8.13 -6.10
N HIS A 109 -5.29 7.09 -6.91
CA HIS A 109 -5.82 5.80 -6.43
C HIS A 109 -4.98 5.20 -5.31
N LYS A 110 -3.65 5.31 -5.41
CA LYS A 110 -2.75 4.81 -4.37
C LYS A 110 -2.83 5.64 -3.09
N ALA A 111 -3.00 6.95 -3.21
CA ALA A 111 -3.20 7.84 -2.07
C ALA A 111 -4.53 7.55 -1.37
N VAL A 112 -5.63 7.40 -2.11
CA VAL A 112 -6.94 7.02 -1.56
C VAL A 112 -6.83 5.71 -0.79
N TYR A 113 -6.26 4.67 -1.41
CA TYR A 113 -6.05 3.39 -0.74
C TYR A 113 -5.17 3.52 0.52
N ALA A 114 -4.08 4.29 0.45
CA ALA A 114 -3.16 4.46 1.57
C ALA A 114 -3.79 5.23 2.75
N LEU A 115 -4.61 6.24 2.46
CA LEU A 115 -5.31 7.02 3.47
C LEU A 115 -6.42 6.21 4.13
N THR A 116 -7.23 5.49 3.35
CA THR A 116 -8.33 4.67 3.91
C THR A 116 -7.80 3.49 4.70
N THR A 117 -6.86 2.73 4.15
CA THR A 117 -6.20 1.62 4.84
C THR A 117 -5.45 2.12 6.07
N GLY A 118 -4.81 3.28 5.97
CA GLY A 118 -4.11 3.91 7.08
C GLY A 118 -5.04 4.31 8.22
N ALA A 119 -6.17 4.94 7.92
CA ALA A 119 -7.16 5.31 8.94
C ALA A 119 -7.70 4.08 9.67
N VAL A 120 -7.98 2.99 8.96
CA VAL A 120 -8.41 1.72 9.55
C VAL A 120 -7.31 1.11 10.41
N ALA A 121 -6.08 1.03 9.89
CA ALA A 121 -4.94 0.47 10.61
C ALA A 121 -4.62 1.25 11.90
N ASP A 122 -4.64 2.57 11.83
CA ASP A 122 -4.38 3.44 12.97
C ASP A 122 -5.49 3.33 14.03
N ALA A 123 -6.75 3.24 13.61
CA ALA A 123 -7.88 3.05 14.51
C ALA A 123 -7.85 1.69 15.22
N LEU A 124 -7.37 0.64 14.54
CA LEU A 124 -7.17 -0.67 15.15
C LEU A 124 -5.97 -0.67 16.11
N ALA A 125 -4.87 -0.03 15.71
CA ALA A 125 -3.67 0.06 16.54
C ALA A 125 -3.91 0.83 17.85
N ALA A 126 -4.69 1.91 17.79
CA ALA A 126 -5.05 2.70 18.97
C ALA A 126 -5.78 1.89 20.06
N ARG A 127 -6.37 0.74 19.74
CA ARG A 127 -7.03 -0.16 20.70
C ARG A 127 -6.03 -1.00 21.52
N GLY A 128 -4.79 -1.17 21.04
CA GLY A 128 -3.76 -1.99 21.67
C GLY A 128 -2.96 -1.28 22.78
N GLY A 129 -3.29 -0.02 23.09
CA GLY A 129 -2.50 0.80 24.00
C GLY A 129 -1.18 1.29 23.38
N PRO A 130 -0.33 1.98 24.17
CA PRO A 130 0.89 2.55 23.64
C PRO A 130 1.91 1.47 23.27
N GLY A 131 2.42 1.55 22.04
CA GLY A 131 3.47 0.68 21.53
C GLY A 131 4.85 0.98 22.14
N PRO A 132 5.88 0.20 21.75
CA PRO A 132 7.22 0.37 22.29
C PRO A 132 7.82 1.77 22.06
N GLY A 133 7.49 2.42 20.93
CA GLY A 133 8.01 3.74 20.59
C GLY A 133 7.42 4.87 21.44
N GLN A 134 6.14 4.78 21.77
CA GLN A 134 5.37 5.73 22.57
C GLN A 134 5.75 5.56 24.03
N ARG A 135 5.93 4.31 24.48
CA ARG A 135 6.50 4.03 25.80
C ARG A 135 7.90 4.61 25.92
N HIS A 136 8.73 4.52 24.88
CA HIS A 136 10.05 5.15 24.87
C HIS A 136 9.95 6.68 24.88
N ALA A 137 9.06 7.26 24.07
CA ALA A 137 8.81 8.70 24.02
C ALA A 137 8.20 9.25 25.34
N ALA A 138 7.47 8.42 26.09
CA ALA A 138 6.94 8.77 27.41
C ALA A 138 8.06 8.93 28.46
N LEU A 139 9.22 8.26 28.30
CA LEU A 139 10.40 8.53 29.13
C LEU A 139 10.92 9.95 28.88
N ARG A 140 10.99 10.34 27.60
CA ARG A 140 11.38 11.69 27.19
C ARG A 140 10.98 11.94 25.74
N VAL A 141 10.30 13.06 25.48
CA VAL A 141 9.89 13.42 24.12
C VAL A 141 11.10 13.75 23.24
N GLY A 142 11.15 13.11 22.06
CA GLY A 142 12.15 13.32 21.01
C GLY A 142 13.38 12.43 21.11
N ARG A 143 14.17 12.37 20.02
CA ARG A 143 15.43 11.63 19.99
C ARG A 143 16.50 12.42 20.76
N ARG A 144 16.79 12.02 21.99
CA ARG A 144 17.77 12.67 22.87
C ARG A 144 19.01 11.79 23.07
N PRO A 145 20.23 12.34 23.03
CA PRO A 145 21.42 11.58 23.41
C PRO A 145 21.33 11.18 24.89
N GLY A 146 21.86 10.00 25.23
CA GLY A 146 21.87 9.48 26.60
C GLY A 146 20.58 8.83 27.10
N VAL A 147 19.50 8.81 26.30
CA VAL A 147 18.29 8.03 26.60
C VAL A 147 18.38 6.69 25.87
N GLY A 148 18.68 5.63 26.61
CA GLY A 148 18.74 4.27 26.09
C GLY A 148 17.36 3.68 25.75
N PRO A 149 17.32 2.55 25.04
CA PRO A 149 16.07 1.84 24.77
C PRO A 149 15.40 1.39 26.07
N LEU A 150 14.08 1.13 26.02
CA LEU A 150 13.38 0.49 27.13
C LEU A 150 14.00 -0.90 27.41
N PRO A 151 14.06 -1.33 28.70
CA PRO A 151 14.38 -2.72 29.02
C PRO A 151 13.45 -3.67 28.25
N HIS A 152 13.96 -4.81 27.76
CA HIS A 152 13.20 -5.71 26.89
C HIS A 152 11.82 -6.10 27.44
N GLY A 153 11.72 -6.38 28.75
CA GLY A 153 10.46 -6.72 29.41
C GLY A 153 9.47 -5.56 29.61
N ALA A 154 9.90 -4.31 29.41
CA ALA A 154 9.05 -3.11 29.50
C ALA A 154 8.62 -2.58 28.14
N ALA A 155 9.25 -3.05 27.06
CA ALA A 155 9.02 -2.57 25.69
C ALA A 155 7.68 -3.05 25.12
N HIS A 156 7.27 -4.28 25.44
CA HIS A 156 6.00 -4.86 24.98
C HIS A 156 5.04 -4.95 26.19
N GLY A 157 3.77 -4.60 26.01
CA GLY A 157 2.75 -4.77 27.05
C GLY A 157 2.65 -6.24 27.46
N ARG A 158 2.28 -6.50 28.73
CA ARG A 158 1.88 -7.84 29.17
C ARG A 158 0.57 -8.23 28.51
#